data_AF-S4P371-F1
#
_entry.id   AF-S4P371-F1
#
_cell.length_a   1.000
_cell.length_b   1.000
_cell.length_c   1.000
_cell.angle_alpha   90.00
_cell.angle_beta   90.00
_cell.angle_gamma   90.00
#
_symmetry.space_group_name_H-M   'P 1'
#
loop_
_entity.id
_entity.type
_entity.pdbx_description
1 polymer ?
#
loop_
_entity_poly.entity_id
_entity_poly.type
_entity_poly.pdbx_seq_one_letter_code
_entity_poly.pdbx_strand_id
1 'polypeptide(L)'
;YTTIAGSANNEGKYSRYIQIPDDEGVLHVVDLDAEPNAKLIKQIERNPANNEYYLFTRRNPTSPQKLTLNASSIFSSNFNSNSTTVVSVHGWMGNLNAANNIVIRN
;
A
#
# COMPACT_ATOMS: atom_id res chain seq x y z
N TYR A 1 -1.08 22.15 -0.89
CA TYR A 1 -2.10 21.99 0.16
C TYR A 1 -3.45 21.87 -0.52
N THR A 2 -3.93 20.64 -0.74
CA THR A 2 -5.26 20.43 -1.35
C THR A 2 -6.19 19.99 -0.23
N THR A 3 -7.10 20.86 0.15
CA THR A 3 -8.14 20.58 1.13
C THR A 3 -9.13 19.57 0.52
N ILE A 4 -9.09 18.32 0.97
CA ILE A 4 -10.20 17.39 0.71
C ILE A 4 -11.25 17.67 1.77
N ALA A 5 -12.05 18.71 1.52
CA ALA A 5 -13.23 18.96 2.31
C ALA A 5 -14.31 17.98 1.85
N GLY A 6 -14.51 16.90 2.60
CA GLY A 6 -15.84 16.33 2.71
C GLY A 6 -16.75 17.41 3.30
N SER A 7 -17.33 18.24 2.43
CA SER A 7 -18.15 19.37 2.85
C SER A 7 -19.41 18.83 3.53
N ALA A 8 -19.43 18.82 4.86
CA ALA A 8 -20.68 18.74 5.59
C ALA A 8 -21.49 19.98 5.23
N ASN A 9 -22.72 19.79 4.73
CA ASN A 9 -23.64 20.91 4.59
C ASN A 9 -24.04 21.43 5.99
N ASN A 10 -24.61 22.64 6.07
CA ASN A 10 -24.99 23.33 7.32
C ASN A 10 -25.99 22.56 8.23
N GLU A 11 -26.37 21.34 7.86
CA GLU A 11 -27.28 20.45 8.58
C GLU A 11 -26.58 19.22 9.20
N GLY A 12 -25.26 19.10 9.07
CA GLY A 12 -24.50 17.95 9.58
C GLY A 12 -24.59 16.67 8.73
N LYS A 13 -25.07 16.77 7.47
CA LYS A 13 -25.01 15.66 6.50
C LYS A 13 -23.71 15.71 5.71
N TYR A 14 -23.05 14.55 5.58
CA TYR A 14 -21.89 14.38 4.72
C TYR A 14 -22.31 14.20 3.25
N SER A 15 -21.42 14.56 2.32
CA SER A 15 -21.61 14.24 0.90
C SER A 15 -21.44 12.73 0.71
N ARG A 16 -22.43 12.08 0.09
CA ARG A 16 -22.36 10.66 -0.26
C ARG A 16 -21.16 10.34 -1.15
N TYR A 17 -20.78 11.26 -2.03
CA TYR A 17 -19.62 11.12 -2.90
C TYR A 17 -18.51 12.08 -2.49
N ILE A 18 -17.28 11.56 -2.38
CA ILE A 18 -16.08 12.36 -2.15
C ILE A 18 -15.00 11.98 -3.16
N GLN A 19 -14.04 12.89 -3.39
CA GLN A 19 -12.86 12.62 -4.20
C GLN A 19 -11.65 12.39 -3.31
N ILE A 20 -10.98 11.26 -3.49
CA ILE A 20 -9.75 10.91 -2.76
C ILE A 20 -8.65 10.63 -3.80
N PRO A 21 -7.46 11.23 -3.68
CA PRO A 21 -6.31 10.86 -4.49
C PRO A 21 -5.78 9.48 -4.10
N ASP A 22 -5.34 8.70 -5.10
CA ASP A 22 -4.49 7.53 -4.86
C ASP A 22 -3.03 7.93 -4.57
N ASP A 23 -2.13 6.94 -4.52
CA ASP A 23 -0.70 7.14 -4.26
C ASP A 23 0.06 7.82 -5.42
N GLU A 24 -0.55 7.93 -6.59
CA GLU A 24 -0.05 8.69 -7.75
C GLU A 24 -0.70 10.10 -7.83
N GLY A 25 -1.64 10.40 -6.94
CA GLY A 25 -2.36 11.68 -6.89
C GLY A 25 -3.58 11.75 -7.82
N VAL A 26 -3.96 10.64 -8.46
CA VAL A 26 -5.15 10.58 -9.32
C VAL A 26 -6.40 10.56 -8.46
N LEU A 27 -7.34 11.49 -8.72
CA LEU A 27 -8.58 11.60 -7.97
C LEU A 27 -9.59 10.51 -8.35
N HIS A 28 -10.03 9.77 -7.35
CA HIS A 28 -11.08 8.75 -7.47
C HIS A 28 -12.34 9.20 -6.72
N VAL A 29 -13.51 9.00 -7.33
CA VAL A 29 -14.80 9.24 -6.68
C VAL A 29 -15.17 8.03 -5.84
N VAL A 30 -15.41 8.24 -4.55
CA VAL A 30 -15.78 7.21 -3.57
C VAL A 30 -17.20 7.47 -3.09
N ASP A 31 -18.04 6.43 -3.15
CA ASP A 31 -19.38 6.39 -2.56
C ASP A 31 -19.28 5.93 -1.10
N LEU A 32 -19.57 6.82 -0.15
CA LEU A 32 -19.51 6.57 1.29
C LEU A 32 -20.68 5.71 1.79
N ASP A 33 -21.76 5.59 1.01
CA ASP A 33 -22.92 4.76 1.34
C ASP A 33 -22.86 3.38 0.64
N ALA A 34 -21.78 3.10 -0.11
CA ALA A 34 -21.64 1.81 -0.77
C ALA A 34 -21.44 0.68 0.24
N GLU A 35 -22.23 -0.37 0.11
CA GLU A 35 -22.07 -1.58 0.91
C GLU A 35 -20.70 -2.24 0.62
N PRO A 36 -19.92 -2.58 1.65
CA PRO A 36 -18.66 -3.28 1.46
C PRO A 36 -18.88 -4.61 0.72
N ASN A 37 -18.00 -4.93 -0.24
CA ASN A 37 -18.06 -6.22 -0.92
C ASN A 37 -17.60 -7.34 0.03
N ALA A 38 -18.55 -7.89 0.80
CA ALA A 38 -18.28 -8.90 1.82
C ALA A 38 -17.63 -10.17 1.25
N LYS A 39 -17.92 -10.53 -0.02
CA LYS A 39 -17.28 -11.67 -0.68
C LYS A 39 -15.80 -11.39 -0.95
N LEU A 40 -15.50 -10.20 -1.48
CA LEU A 40 -14.12 -9.78 -1.72
C LEU A 40 -13.34 -9.68 -0.40
N ILE A 41 -13.91 -9.05 0.63
CA ILE A 41 -13.29 -8.94 1.95
C ILE A 41 -12.91 -10.31 2.49
N LYS A 42 -13.82 -11.29 2.45
CA LYS A 42 -13.52 -12.67 2.88
C LYS A 42 -12.44 -13.35 2.05
N GLN A 43 -12.29 -13.01 0.76
CA GLN A 43 -11.26 -13.58 -0.11
C GLN A 43 -9.87 -12.99 0.16
N ILE A 44 -9.82 -11.70 0.51
CA ILE A 44 -8.56 -10.98 0.75
C ILE A 44 -8.18 -10.94 2.23
N GLU A 45 -9.09 -11.32 3.14
CA GLU A 45 -8.84 -11.30 4.58
C GLU A 45 -7.73 -12.28 4.98
N ARG A 46 -6.72 -11.73 5.65
CA ARG A 46 -5.76 -12.42 6.53
C ARG A 46 -5.02 -13.63 5.96
N ASN A 47 -4.86 -13.73 4.65
CA ASN A 47 -3.92 -14.67 4.06
C ASN A 47 -2.59 -13.94 3.74
N PRO A 48 -1.50 -14.15 4.49
CA PRO A 48 -0.22 -13.52 4.19
C PRO A 48 0.34 -13.94 2.82
N ALA A 49 -0.12 -15.07 2.25
CA ALA A 49 0.24 -15.48 0.90
C ALA A 49 -0.38 -14.60 -0.20
N ASN A 50 -1.34 -13.74 0.13
CA ASN A 50 -1.89 -12.76 -0.82
C ASN A 50 -0.98 -11.53 -0.99
N ASN A 51 0.03 -11.35 -0.12
CA ASN A 51 0.97 -10.24 -0.19
C ASN A 51 2.22 -10.63 -0.98
N GLU A 52 2.81 -9.66 -1.64
CA GLU A 52 4.13 -9.79 -2.25
C GLU A 52 5.18 -9.05 -1.43
N TYR A 53 6.29 -9.72 -1.14
CA TYR A 53 7.37 -9.17 -0.34
C TYR A 53 8.59 -8.93 -1.23
N TYR A 54 9.02 -7.68 -1.34
CA TYR A 54 10.14 -7.27 -2.18
C TYR A 54 11.27 -6.71 -1.33
N LEU A 55 12.42 -7.38 -1.33
CA LEU A 55 13.61 -6.94 -0.61
C LEU A 55 14.48 -6.04 -1.48
N PHE A 56 14.65 -4.80 -1.03
CA PHE A 56 15.66 -3.87 -1.54
C PHE A 56 16.80 -3.77 -0.53
N THR A 57 18.03 -3.70 -1.04
CA THR A 57 19.23 -3.44 -0.23
C THR A 57 20.17 -2.53 -1.01
N ARG A 58 21.22 -2.02 -0.35
CA ARG A 58 22.30 -1.28 -1.03
C ARG A 58 22.96 -2.07 -2.18
N ARG A 59 22.88 -3.41 -2.17
CA ARG A 59 23.42 -4.28 -3.23
C ARG A 59 22.47 -4.44 -4.42
N ASN A 60 21.19 -4.14 -4.24
CA ASN A 60 20.15 -4.26 -5.27
C ASN A 60 19.08 -3.15 -5.12
N PRO A 61 19.45 -1.87 -5.29
CA PRO A 61 18.57 -0.73 -4.99
C PRO A 61 17.42 -0.59 -6.00
N THR A 62 17.61 -1.05 -7.24
CA THR A 62 16.62 -0.89 -8.33
C THR A 62 15.85 -2.17 -8.64
N SER A 63 16.45 -3.34 -8.40
CA SER A 63 15.88 -4.65 -8.74
C SER A 63 15.69 -5.47 -7.47
N PRO A 64 14.45 -5.62 -6.96
CA PRO A 64 14.23 -6.31 -5.70
C PRO A 64 14.41 -7.83 -5.84
N GLN A 65 14.67 -8.46 -4.70
CA GLN A 65 14.53 -9.92 -4.56
C GLN A 65 13.16 -10.23 -3.96
N LYS A 66 12.34 -11.02 -4.65
CA LYS A 66 11.04 -11.46 -4.12
C LYS A 66 11.26 -12.46 -2.99
N LEU A 67 10.77 -12.14 -1.80
CA LEU A 67 10.74 -13.05 -0.66
C LEU A 67 9.44 -13.85 -0.69
N THR A 68 9.52 -15.09 -0.23
CA THR A 68 8.36 -15.97 -0.05
C THR A 68 8.24 -16.32 1.44
N LEU A 69 7.11 -16.91 1.85
CA LEU A 69 6.91 -17.42 3.21
C LEU A 69 7.69 -18.74 3.44
N ASN A 70 8.96 -18.73 3.04
CA ASN A 70 9.93 -19.81 3.16
C ASN A 70 11.29 -19.18 3.52
N ALA A 71 11.90 -19.68 4.60
CA ALA A 71 13.19 -19.21 5.10
C ALA A 71 14.31 -19.27 4.05
N SER A 72 14.27 -20.24 3.12
CA SER A 72 15.24 -20.35 2.03
C SER A 72 15.28 -19.10 1.14
N SER A 73 14.14 -18.40 0.95
CA SER A 73 14.11 -17.16 0.17
C SER A 73 14.87 -16.02 0.88
N ILE A 74 14.89 -16.03 2.21
CA ILE A 74 15.62 -15.05 3.01
C ILE A 74 17.11 -15.37 2.94
N PHE A 75 17.50 -16.62 3.19
CA PHE A 75 18.90 -17.05 3.19
C PHE A 75 19.59 -16.93 1.81
N SER A 76 18.84 -17.04 0.73
CA SER A 76 19.37 -16.87 -0.64
C SER A 76 19.31 -15.44 -1.16
N SER A 77 18.79 -14.50 -0.36
CA SER A 77 18.70 -13.08 -0.71
C SER A 77 19.89 -12.26 -0.17
N ASN A 78 19.89 -10.96 -0.46
CA ASN A 78 20.83 -9.99 0.11
C ASN A 78 20.46 -9.57 1.55
N PHE A 79 19.49 -10.22 2.19
CA PHE A 79 19.08 -9.91 3.56
C PHE A 79 20.26 -10.05 4.53
N ASN A 80 20.37 -9.09 5.45
CA ASN A 80 21.40 -9.09 6.48
C ASN A 80 20.77 -8.76 7.83
N SER A 81 20.73 -9.73 8.73
CA SER A 81 20.16 -9.58 10.08
C SER A 81 20.91 -8.58 10.95
N ASN A 82 22.15 -8.22 10.62
CA ASN A 82 22.93 -7.20 11.32
C ASN A 82 22.62 -5.77 10.84
N SER A 83 21.74 -5.61 9.84
CA SER A 83 21.29 -4.30 9.35
C SER A 83 19.85 -4.02 9.80
N THR A 84 19.54 -2.76 10.09
CA THR A 84 18.18 -2.33 10.38
C THR A 84 17.25 -2.71 9.22
N THR A 85 16.15 -3.39 9.54
CA THR A 85 15.09 -3.72 8.57
C THR A 85 13.97 -2.70 8.70
N VAL A 86 13.57 -2.11 7.58
CA VAL A 86 12.41 -1.22 7.47
C VAL A 86 11.38 -1.90 6.57
N VAL A 87 10.13 -1.94 7.01
CA VAL A 87 9.01 -2.47 6.21
C VAL A 87 8.19 -1.27 5.72
N SER A 88 8.09 -1.12 4.41
CA SER A 88 7.24 -0.12 3.76
C SER A 88 6.08 -0.80 3.05
N VAL A 89 4.89 -0.24 3.19
CA VAL A 89 3.65 -0.73 2.57
C VAL A 89 3.04 0.43 1.78
N HIS A 90 2.57 0.15 0.56
CA HIS A 90 1.94 1.16 -0.28
C HIS A 90 0.56 1.56 0.27
N GLY A 91 0.05 2.70 -0.21
CA GLY A 91 -1.27 3.20 0.13
C GLY A 91 -2.38 2.57 -0.73
N TRP A 92 -3.52 3.26 -0.77
CA TRP A 92 -4.68 2.86 -1.56
C TRP A 92 -4.37 2.82 -3.06
N MET A 93 -4.72 1.71 -3.71
CA MET A 93 -4.47 1.41 -5.14
C MET A 93 -2.99 1.41 -5.58
N GLY A 94 -2.08 1.48 -4.62
CA GLY A 94 -0.66 1.57 -4.88
C GLY A 94 0.06 0.26 -5.17
N ASN A 95 1.37 0.38 -5.42
CA ASN A 95 2.25 -0.77 -5.64
C ASN A 95 3.71 -0.49 -5.21
N LEU A 96 4.64 -1.41 -5.49
CA LEU A 96 6.06 -1.30 -5.10
C LEU A 96 6.78 -0.07 -5.71
N ASN A 97 6.25 0.51 -6.78
CA ASN A 97 6.80 1.69 -7.46
C ASN A 97 6.18 3.01 -6.98
N ALA A 98 5.30 2.98 -5.97
CA ALA A 98 4.78 4.19 -5.34
C ALA A 98 5.93 5.13 -4.93
N ALA A 99 5.74 6.44 -5.10
CA ALA A 99 6.80 7.43 -4.91
C ALA A 99 7.44 7.35 -3.51
N ASN A 100 6.64 7.11 -2.46
CA ASN A 100 7.15 6.92 -1.10
C ASN A 100 8.09 5.70 -1.00
N ASN A 101 7.79 4.60 -1.67
CA ASN A 101 8.63 3.41 -1.68
C ASN A 101 9.97 3.67 -2.40
N ILE A 102 9.95 4.49 -3.46
CA ILE A 102 11.17 4.91 -4.17
C ILE A 102 12.07 5.76 -3.28
N VAL A 103 11.49 6.69 -2.52
CA VAL A 103 12.27 7.56 -1.62
C VAL A 103 12.86 6.79 -0.45
N ILE A 104 12.12 5.84 0.13
CA ILE A 104 12.58 5.07 1.30
C ILE A 104 13.68 4.06 0.94
N ARG A 105 13.67 3.51 -0.28
CA ARG A 105 14.61 2.45 -0.70
C ARG A 105 15.96 2.97 -1.23
N ASN A 106 16.08 4.26 -1.51
CA ASN A 106 17.29 4.92 -2.03
C ASN A 106 18.03 5.66 -0.90
#